data_AF-A0A565AQH8-F1
#
_entry.id   AF-A0A565AQH8-F1
#
_cell.length_a   1.000
_cell.length_b   1.000
_cell.length_c   1.000
_cell.angle_alpha   90.00
_cell.angle_beta   90.00
_cell.angle_gamma   90.00
#
_symmetry.space_group_name_H-M   'P 1'
#
loop_
_entity.id
_entity.type
_entity.pdbx_description
1 polymer ?
#
loop_
_entity_poly.entity_id
_entity_poly.type
_entity_poly.pdbx_seq_one_letter_code
_entity_poly.pdbx_strand_id
1 'polypeptide(L)'
;MGCSSSRTITEGRKEKIRRPRSWKHPQPISRAELTQMREEFWDTAPHYGGKKEIWDALRAAAEEEDLSLAQTIIESAGVIVQNTDLTICYDEKGSKYELPKYVLRDPSNLIITK
;
A
#
# COMPACT_ATOMS: atom_id res chain seq x y z
N MET A 1 0.04 -14.53 -47.69
CA MET A 1 -0.78 -13.49 -47.00
C MET A 1 -0.96 -13.96 -45.58
N GLY A 2 -0.28 -13.34 -44.62
CA GLY A 2 -0.35 -13.77 -43.22
C GLY A 2 0.35 -12.76 -42.33
N CYS A 3 -0.42 -12.22 -41.40
CA CYS A 3 -0.07 -11.73 -40.06
C CYS A 3 -0.98 -10.56 -39.68
N SER A 4 -2.22 -10.90 -39.31
CA SER A 4 -2.99 -10.10 -38.36
C SER A 4 -2.34 -10.29 -36.99
N SER A 5 -1.45 -9.38 -36.59
CA SER A 5 -1.06 -9.23 -35.20
C SER A 5 -1.82 -8.05 -34.62
N SER A 6 -3.10 -8.28 -34.30
CA SER A 6 -3.76 -7.50 -33.26
C SER A 6 -2.92 -7.66 -32.00
N ARG A 7 -2.23 -6.59 -31.60
CA ARG A 7 -1.71 -6.45 -30.25
C ARG A 7 -2.93 -6.36 -29.33
N THR A 8 -3.42 -7.51 -28.87
CA THR A 8 -4.17 -7.58 -27.63
C THR A 8 -3.23 -7.00 -26.58
N ILE A 9 -3.45 -5.74 -26.22
CA ILE A 9 -2.89 -5.16 -25.01
C ILE A 9 -3.21 -6.18 -23.93
N THR A 10 -2.15 -6.83 -23.47
CA THR A 10 -2.16 -7.83 -22.42
C THR A 10 -3.02 -7.31 -21.29
N GLU A 11 -4.18 -7.95 -21.14
CA GLU A 11 -5.01 -7.93 -19.95
C GLU A 11 -4.06 -7.96 -18.76
N GLY A 12 -3.97 -6.81 -18.08
CA GLY A 12 -2.93 -6.54 -17.11
C GLY A 12 -2.96 -7.66 -16.07
N ARG A 13 -1.90 -8.46 -16.02
CA ARG A 13 -1.59 -9.23 -14.81
C ARG A 13 -1.43 -8.19 -13.71
N LYS A 14 -2.52 -7.87 -13.02
CA LYS A 14 -2.47 -7.20 -11.73
C LYS A 14 -1.71 -8.17 -10.84
N GLU A 15 -0.41 -7.96 -10.73
CA GLU A 15 0.39 -8.77 -9.82
C GLU A 15 -0.26 -8.65 -8.44
N LYS A 16 -0.51 -9.79 -7.81
CA LYS A 16 -1.12 -9.81 -6.48
C LYS A 16 -0.25 -8.96 -5.56
N ILE A 17 -0.88 -8.03 -4.84
CA ILE A 17 -0.19 -7.20 -3.85
C ILE A 17 0.50 -8.12 -2.83
N ARG A 18 1.65 -7.67 -2.34
CA ARG A 18 2.49 -8.38 -1.38
C ARG A 18 2.89 -7.41 -0.31
N ARG A 19 3.07 -7.87 0.93
CA ARG A 19 3.65 -6.99 1.94
C ARG A 19 5.11 -6.67 1.58
N PRO A 20 5.56 -5.41 1.77
CA PRO A 20 6.96 -5.03 1.53
C PRO A 20 7.91 -5.96 2.26
N ARG A 21 9.13 -6.14 1.72
CA ARG A 21 10.18 -6.93 2.40
C ARG A 21 10.42 -6.42 3.82
N SER A 22 10.91 -7.31 4.68
CA SER A 22 11.31 -6.95 6.04
C SER A 22 12.21 -5.72 6.02
N TRP A 23 11.90 -4.75 6.86
CA TRP A 23 12.66 -3.51 6.97
C TRP A 23 13.14 -3.31 8.41
N LYS A 24 14.13 -2.44 8.57
CA LYS A 24 14.68 -2.03 9.86
C LYS A 24 14.49 -0.52 9.99
N HIS A 25 13.94 -0.09 11.12
CA HIS A 25 13.93 1.32 11.47
C HIS A 25 15.37 1.74 11.85
N PRO A 26 15.84 2.94 11.47
CA PRO A 26 17.20 3.39 11.80
C PRO A 26 17.49 3.38 13.30
N GLN A 27 16.47 3.65 14.11
CA GLN A 27 16.52 3.60 15.57
C GLN A 27 15.58 2.49 16.08
N PRO A 28 15.95 1.74 17.12
CA PRO A 28 15.01 0.83 17.77
C PRO A 28 13.81 1.64 18.29
N ILE A 29 12.60 1.25 17.88
CA ILE A 29 11.35 1.89 18.34
C ILE A 29 10.46 0.85 19.01
N SER A 30 9.70 1.28 20.00
CA SER A 30 8.70 0.46 20.67
C SER A 30 7.44 0.27 19.83
N ARG A 31 6.60 -0.71 20.20
CA ARG A 31 5.29 -0.90 19.56
C ARG A 31 4.41 0.35 19.71
N ALA A 32 4.47 1.03 20.86
CA ALA A 32 3.71 2.25 21.12
C ALA A 32 4.14 3.39 20.18
N GLU A 33 5.45 3.61 20.03
CA GLU A 33 5.98 4.61 19.10
C GLU A 33 5.60 4.31 17.65
N LEU A 34 5.71 3.04 17.22
CA LEU A 34 5.30 2.65 15.87
C LEU A 34 3.80 2.91 15.63
N THR A 35 2.95 2.58 16.59
CA THR A 35 1.52 2.87 16.50
C THR A 35 1.27 4.37 16.43
N GLN A 36 1.95 5.18 17.25
CA GLN A 36 1.82 6.63 17.20
C GLN A 36 2.23 7.21 15.84
N MET A 37 3.36 6.77 15.27
CA MET A 37 3.80 7.19 13.94
C MET A 37 2.81 6.80 12.83
N ARG A 38 2.15 5.64 12.96
CA ARG A 38 1.09 5.22 12.03
C ARG A 38 -0.14 6.09 12.12
N GLU A 39 -0.61 6.35 13.32
CA GLU A 39 -1.78 7.19 13.57
C GLU A 39 -1.53 8.61 13.05
N GLU A 40 -0.36 9.20 13.33
CA GLU A 40 0.01 10.53 12.81
C GLU A 40 0.08 10.55 11.27
N PHE A 41 0.59 9.48 10.65
CA PHE A 41 0.57 9.36 9.21
C PHE A 41 -0.86 9.30 8.67
N TRP A 42 -1.74 8.49 9.24
CA TRP A 42 -3.12 8.34 8.75
C TRP A 42 -3.99 9.58 8.99
N ASP A 43 -3.72 10.33 10.05
CA ASP A 43 -4.39 11.60 10.33
C ASP A 43 -3.99 12.68 9.31
N THR A 44 -2.72 12.71 8.93
CA THR A 44 -2.18 13.75 8.05
C THR A 44 -2.23 13.38 6.55
N ALA A 45 -2.21 12.10 6.18
CA ALA A 45 -2.15 11.63 4.78
C ALA A 45 -3.24 12.23 3.86
N PRO A 46 -4.52 12.34 4.26
CA PRO A 46 -5.55 12.96 3.44
C PRO A 46 -5.32 14.45 3.13
N HIS A 47 -4.51 15.14 3.95
CA HIS A 47 -4.21 16.56 3.75
C HIS A 47 -3.15 16.80 2.66
N TYR A 48 -2.34 15.79 2.32
CA TYR A 48 -1.31 15.90 1.28
C TYR A 48 -1.87 15.73 -0.15
N GLY A 49 -3.15 15.39 -0.29
CA GLY A 49 -3.84 15.29 -1.57
C GLY A 49 -4.54 13.94 -1.78
N GLY A 50 -5.20 13.83 -2.94
CA GLY A 50 -6.03 12.67 -3.27
C GLY A 50 -7.38 12.67 -2.53
N LYS A 51 -8.19 11.64 -2.79
CA LYS A 51 -9.48 11.42 -2.12
C LYS A 51 -9.30 10.70 -0.78
N LYS A 52 -10.00 11.17 0.25
CA LYS A 52 -10.06 10.51 1.56
C LYS A 52 -10.53 9.04 1.48
N GLU A 53 -11.48 8.76 0.59
CA GLU A 53 -12.01 7.39 0.37
C GLU A 53 -10.91 6.41 -0.08
N ILE A 54 -9.96 6.89 -0.89
CA ILE A 54 -8.83 6.07 -1.33
C ILE A 54 -7.84 5.86 -0.19
N TRP A 55 -7.58 6.90 0.61
CA TRP A 55 -6.76 6.77 1.81
C TRP A 55 -7.36 5.77 2.82
N ASP A 56 -8.67 5.78 3.00
CA ASP A 56 -9.39 4.83 3.86
C ASP A 56 -9.26 3.40 3.34
N ALA A 57 -9.44 3.17 2.03
CA ALA A 57 -9.23 1.88 1.41
C ALA A 57 -7.78 1.38 1.50
N LEU A 58 -6.81 2.28 1.29
CA LEU A 58 -5.39 1.98 1.45
C LEU A 58 -5.05 1.60 2.90
N ARG A 59 -5.65 2.28 3.87
CA ARG A 59 -5.52 1.97 5.30
C ARG A 59 -6.07 0.59 5.61
N ALA A 60 -7.31 0.33 5.22
CA ALA A 60 -7.93 -0.96 5.41
C ALA A 60 -7.08 -2.08 4.79
N ALA A 61 -6.65 -1.94 3.54
CA ALA A 61 -5.79 -2.91 2.87
C ALA A 61 -4.40 -3.09 3.54
N ALA A 62 -3.85 -2.05 4.17
CA ALA A 62 -2.58 -2.12 4.89
C ALA A 62 -2.70 -2.84 6.25
N GLU A 63 -3.85 -2.66 6.93
CA GLU A 63 -4.17 -3.30 8.20
C GLU A 63 -4.58 -4.77 8.00
N GLU A 64 -5.18 -5.11 6.86
CA GLU A 64 -5.59 -6.48 6.51
C GLU A 64 -4.43 -7.48 6.41
N GLU A 65 -4.53 -8.58 7.14
CA GLU A 65 -3.56 -9.68 7.11
C GLU A 65 -3.71 -10.55 5.85
N ASP A 66 -4.93 -10.73 5.37
CA ASP A 66 -5.21 -11.49 4.17
C ASP A 66 -4.95 -10.66 2.91
N LEU A 67 -3.95 -11.07 2.13
CA LEU A 67 -3.58 -10.37 0.89
C LEU A 67 -4.69 -10.39 -0.16
N SER A 68 -5.58 -11.38 -0.15
CA SER A 68 -6.68 -11.47 -1.11
C SER A 68 -7.78 -10.48 -0.76
N LEU A 69 -8.10 -10.32 0.52
CA LEU A 69 -9.01 -9.27 1.00
C LEU A 69 -8.43 -7.88 0.76
N ALA A 70 -7.17 -7.66 1.15
CA ALA A 70 -6.48 -6.41 0.89
C ALA A 70 -6.48 -6.07 -0.61
N GLN A 71 -6.24 -7.06 -1.49
CA GLN A 71 -6.30 -6.86 -2.93
C GLN A 71 -7.71 -6.46 -3.38
N THR A 72 -8.74 -7.13 -2.86
CA THR A 72 -10.14 -6.82 -3.17
C THR A 72 -10.51 -5.40 -2.75
N ILE A 73 -10.04 -4.93 -1.59
CA ILE A 73 -10.26 -3.56 -1.11
C ILE A 73 -9.65 -2.54 -2.07
N ILE A 74 -8.39 -2.73 -2.44
CA ILE A 74 -7.67 -1.86 -3.39
C ILE A 74 -8.35 -1.84 -4.75
N GLU A 75 -8.75 -3.01 -5.27
CA GLU A 75 -9.44 -3.11 -6.55
C GLU A 75 -10.84 -2.47 -6.51
N SER A 76 -11.57 -2.65 -5.41
CA SER A 76 -12.88 -2.03 -5.19
C SER A 76 -12.79 -0.51 -5.14
N ALA A 77 -11.71 0.03 -4.58
CA ALA A 77 -11.44 1.46 -4.52
C ALA A 77 -10.92 2.07 -5.83
N GLY A 78 -10.70 1.27 -6.88
CA GLY A 78 -10.12 1.76 -8.14
C GLY A 78 -8.66 2.18 -8.00
N VAL A 79 -7.92 1.59 -7.05
CA VAL A 79 -6.52 1.92 -6.81
C VAL A 79 -5.63 1.09 -7.73
N ILE A 80 -4.73 1.78 -8.42
CA ILE A 80 -3.72 1.22 -9.32
C ILE A 80 -2.40 1.17 -8.55
N VAL A 81 -1.97 -0.03 -8.22
CA VAL A 81 -0.73 -0.28 -7.48
C VAL A 81 0.45 -0.30 -8.46
N GLN A 82 1.40 0.64 -8.32
CA GLN A 82 2.58 0.68 -9.19
C GLN A 82 3.61 -0.39 -8.79
N ASN A 83 3.88 -0.49 -7.49
CA ASN A 83 4.78 -1.49 -6.94
C ASN A 83 3.97 -2.51 -6.16
N THR A 84 4.23 -3.81 -6.35
CA THR A 84 3.51 -4.89 -5.67
C THR A 84 3.46 -4.75 -4.14
N ASP A 85 4.35 -3.95 -3.55
CA ASP A 85 4.45 -3.67 -2.12
C ASP A 85 3.58 -2.53 -1.56
N LEU A 86 2.61 -1.99 -2.32
CA LEU A 86 1.71 -0.88 -1.90
C LEU A 86 2.43 0.43 -1.52
N THR A 87 3.74 0.53 -1.70
CA THR A 87 4.51 1.74 -1.35
C THR A 87 4.14 2.94 -2.22
N ILE A 88 3.79 2.69 -3.48
CA ILE A 88 3.34 3.71 -4.42
C ILE A 88 2.08 3.20 -5.12
N CYS A 89 0.99 3.95 -4.93
CA CYS A 89 -0.34 3.69 -5.48
C CYS A 89 -0.87 4.94 -6.18
N TYR A 90 -1.77 4.73 -7.14
CA TYR A 90 -2.42 5.79 -7.89
C TYR A 90 -3.94 5.57 -7.89
N ASP A 91 -4.74 6.64 -7.95
CA ASP A 91 -6.16 6.50 -8.30
C ASP A 91 -6.35 6.63 -9.83
N GLU A 92 -7.56 6.30 -10.30
CA GLU A 92 -7.93 6.44 -11.72
C GLU A 92 -7.79 7.88 -12.25
N LYS A 93 -7.79 8.89 -11.37
CA LYS A 93 -7.58 10.30 -11.73
C LYS A 93 -6.09 10.69 -11.80
N GLY A 94 -5.18 9.78 -11.46
CA GLY A 94 -3.73 10.01 -11.47
C GLY A 94 -3.17 10.66 -10.20
N SER A 95 -3.94 10.71 -9.12
CA SER A 95 -3.47 11.16 -7.80
C SER A 95 -2.50 10.13 -7.24
N LYS A 96 -1.33 10.56 -6.76
CA LYS A 96 -0.30 9.68 -6.20
C LYS A 96 -0.49 9.51 -4.69
N TYR A 97 -0.36 8.28 -4.22
CA TYR A 97 -0.44 7.87 -2.82
C TYR A 97 0.84 7.15 -2.46
N GLU A 98 1.56 7.65 -1.46
CA GLU A 98 2.82 7.07 -1.01
C GLU A 98 2.67 6.54 0.41
N LEU A 99 2.86 5.24 0.58
CA LEU A 99 2.75 4.58 1.87
C LEU A 99 4.15 4.23 2.38
N PRO A 100 4.58 4.82 3.51
CA PRO A 100 5.83 4.44 4.14
C PRO A 100 5.82 2.99 4.60
N LYS A 101 6.99 2.35 4.59
CA LYS A 101 7.15 0.95 5.01
C LYS A 101 6.67 0.69 6.43
N TYR A 102 6.77 1.69 7.32
CA TYR A 102 6.32 1.57 8.71
C TYR A 102 4.82 1.44 8.86
N VAL A 103 4.04 1.94 7.90
CA VAL A 103 2.58 1.80 7.86
C VAL A 103 2.19 0.40 7.37
N LEU A 104 2.95 -0.15 6.43
CA LEU A 104 2.65 -1.41 5.76
C LEU A 104 3.16 -2.66 6.50
N ARG A 105 4.25 -2.52 7.26
CA ARG A 105 4.90 -3.64 7.95
C ARG A 105 5.58 -3.17 9.23
N ASP A 106 5.60 -4.04 10.22
CA ASP A 106 6.36 -3.86 11.44
C ASP A 106 7.88 -3.96 11.19
N PRO A 107 8.72 -3.08 11.76
CA PRO A 107 10.16 -3.20 11.62
C PRO A 107 10.69 -4.40 12.40
N SER A 108 11.70 -5.06 11.86
CA SER A 108 12.32 -6.23 12.49
C SER A 108 13.06 -5.92 13.80
N ASN A 109 13.35 -4.64 14.08
CA ASN A 109 13.99 -4.15 15.30
C ASN A 109 13.01 -3.46 16.27
N LEU A 110 11.76 -3.92 16.32
CA LEU A 110 10.81 -3.51 17.34
C LEU A 110 11.32 -3.85 18.74
N ILE A 111 11.34 -2.86 19.62
CA ILE A 111 11.59 -3.07 21.05
C ILE A 111 10.32 -3.67 21.66
N ILE A 112 10.39 -4.96 21.99
CA ILE A 112 9.36 -5.62 22.80
C ILE A 112 9.77 -5.41 24.25
N THR A 113 9.37 -4.29 24.84
CA THR A 113 9.51 -4.07 26.28
C THR A 113 8.58 -5.06 26.99
N LYS A 114 9.17 -5.89 27.85
CA LYS A 114 8.51 -6.98 28.58
C LYS A 114 7.77 -6.48 29.81
#